data_AF-A0A920PAF6-F1
#
_entry.id   AF-A0A920PAF6-F1
#
_cell.length_a   1.000
_cell.length_b   1.000
_cell.length_c   1.000
_cell.angle_alpha   90.00
_cell.angle_beta   90.00
_cell.angle_gamma   90.00
#
_symmetry.space_group_name_H-M   'P 1'
#
loop_
_entity.id
_entity.type
_entity.pdbx_description
1 polymer ?
#
loop_
_entity_poly.entity_id
_entity_poly.type
_entity_poly.pdbx_seq_one_letter_code
_entity_poly.pdbx_strand_id
1 'polypeptide(L)' 'MVGPELTYIGTDSETRQPGVSAKDYLYESIREPQAFVPEGVERSVPNLMTAALTARLTEDEVNALVAFLLEQK' A
#
# COMPACT_ATOMS: atom_id res chain seq x y z
N MET A 1 3.04 -8.78 -14.88
CA MET A 1 2.99 -7.96 -13.65
C MET A 1 1.59 -8.07 -13.07
N VAL A 2 1.47 -8.33 -11.76
CA VAL A 2 0.18 -8.68 -11.09
C VAL A 2 -0.45 -7.49 -10.34
N GLY A 3 0.36 -6.65 -9.69
CA GLY A 3 -0.12 -5.49 -8.92
C GLY A 3 0.11 -4.12 -9.59
N PRO A 4 -0.31 -3.02 -8.93
CA PRO A 4 -0.11 -1.67 -9.44
C PRO A 4 1.37 -1.31 -9.63
N GLU A 5 1.61 -0.27 -10.39
CA GLU A 5 2.93 0.36 -10.49
C GLU A 5 3.30 1.00 -9.14
N LEU A 6 4.56 0.87 -8.70
CA LEU A 6 5.02 1.37 -7.39
C LEU A 6 6.20 2.38 -7.48
N THR A 7 6.70 2.69 -8.66
CA THR A 7 7.77 3.68 -8.91
C THR A 7 7.46 5.03 -8.28
N TYR A 8 6.19 5.46 -8.31
CA TYR A 8 5.75 6.75 -7.76
C TYR A 8 4.91 6.66 -6.49
N ILE A 9 4.94 5.51 -5.81
CA ILE A 9 3.99 5.25 -4.71
C ILE A 9 4.22 6.16 -3.50
N GLY A 10 5.44 6.67 -3.30
CA GLY A 10 5.76 7.62 -2.24
C GLY A 10 4.90 8.88 -2.33
N THR A 11 4.82 9.49 -3.52
CA THR A 11 3.97 10.66 -3.75
C THR A 11 2.51 10.31 -4.00
N ASP A 12 2.24 9.25 -4.76
CA ASP A 12 0.87 8.89 -5.14
C ASP A 12 0.01 8.55 -3.92
N SER A 13 0.59 7.85 -2.92
CA SER A 13 -0.11 7.41 -1.71
C SER A 13 -0.70 8.55 -0.88
N GLU A 14 -0.12 9.76 -0.92
CA GLU A 14 -0.66 10.95 -0.23
C GLU A 14 -2.04 11.37 -0.76
N THR A 15 -2.37 10.98 -2.00
CA THR A 15 -3.57 11.44 -2.70
C THR A 15 -4.64 10.36 -2.83
N ARG A 16 -4.33 9.10 -2.50
CA ARG A 16 -5.23 7.96 -2.72
C ARG A 16 -6.48 8.02 -1.87
N GLN A 17 -6.35 8.43 -0.61
CA GLN A 17 -7.45 8.44 0.35
C GLN A 17 -7.50 9.80 1.07
N PRO A 18 -8.59 10.57 0.90
CA PRO A 18 -8.71 11.89 1.50
C PRO A 18 -8.54 11.87 3.02
N GLY A 19 -7.63 12.70 3.53
CA GLY A 19 -7.38 12.84 4.97
C GLY A 19 -6.48 11.77 5.59
N VAL A 20 -5.94 10.84 4.80
CA VAL A 20 -5.00 9.81 5.25
C VAL A 20 -3.60 10.16 4.75
N SER A 21 -2.59 10.05 5.61
CA SER A 21 -1.21 10.31 5.21
C SER A 21 -0.67 9.17 4.33
N ALA A 22 0.33 9.43 3.48
CA ALA A 22 1.01 8.38 2.71
C ALA A 22 1.49 7.22 3.58
N LYS A 23 2.08 7.53 4.74
CA LYS A 23 2.57 6.53 5.69
C LYS A 23 1.43 5.63 6.19
N ASP A 24 0.33 6.23 6.61
CA ASP A 24 -0.81 5.48 7.16
C ASP A 24 -1.51 4.68 6.06
N TYR A 25 -1.67 5.26 4.87
CA TYR A 25 -2.21 4.58 3.69
C TYR A 25 -1.38 3.33 3.34
N LEU A 26 -0.06 3.45 3.28
CA LEU A 26 0.83 2.33 2.95
C LEU A 26 0.81 1.25 4.03
N TYR A 27 0.82 1.67 5.31
CA TYR A 27 0.73 0.74 6.43
C TYR A 27 -0.59 -0.04 6.41
N GLU A 28 -1.73 0.65 6.25
CA GLU A 28 -3.05 0.03 6.15
C GLU A 28 -3.14 -0.86 4.91
N SER A 29 -2.62 -0.42 3.75
CA SER A 29 -2.59 -1.23 2.53
C SER A 29 -1.78 -2.53 2.68
N ILE A 30 -0.83 -2.59 3.61
CA ILE A 30 -0.05 -3.81 3.89
C ILE A 30 -0.74 -4.69 4.92
N ARG A 31 -1.26 -4.12 6.01
CA ARG A 31 -1.90 -4.86 7.12
C ARG A 31 -3.34 -5.29 6.80
N GLU A 32 -4.09 -4.39 6.19
CA GLU A 32 -5.51 -4.50 5.88
C GLU A 32 -5.75 -4.12 4.41
N PRO A 33 -5.22 -4.88 3.44
CA PRO A 33 -5.23 -4.51 2.01
C PRO A 33 -6.62 -4.39 1.36
N GLN A 34 -7.69 -4.71 2.10
CA GLN A 34 -9.07 -4.57 1.65
C GLN A 34 -9.83 -3.44 2.39
N ALA A 35 -9.19 -2.75 3.36
CA ALA A 35 -9.78 -1.60 4.05
C ALA A 35 -10.04 -0.45 3.07
N PHE A 36 -9.14 -0.27 2.11
CA PHE A 36 -9.28 0.68 1.02
C PHE A 36 -8.61 0.15 -0.25
N VAL A 37 -9.35 0.18 -1.37
CA VAL A 37 -8.82 -0.18 -2.69
C VAL A 37 -9.01 1.05 -3.59
N PRO A 38 -7.92 1.73 -4.03
CA PRO A 38 -8.03 2.97 -4.78
C PRO A 38 -8.67 2.74 -6.15
N GLU A 39 -9.58 3.64 -6.52
CA GLU A 39 -10.17 3.70 -7.86
C GLU A 39 -9.21 4.36 -8.86
N GLY A 40 -9.35 4.03 -10.15
CA GLY A 40 -8.55 4.62 -11.22
C GLY A 40 -7.08 4.19 -11.26
N VAL A 41 -6.65 3.29 -10.36
CA VAL A 41 -5.30 2.72 -10.34
C VAL A 41 -5.27 1.41 -11.10
N GLU A 42 -4.47 1.35 -12.15
CA GLU A 42 -4.32 0.14 -12.94
C GLU A 42 -3.84 -1.03 -12.08
N ARG A 43 -4.54 -2.17 -12.17
CA ARG A 43 -4.24 -3.41 -11.41
C ARG A 43 -4.41 -3.30 -9.89
N SER A 44 -5.03 -2.24 -9.40
CA SER A 44 -5.61 -2.19 -8.05
C SER A 44 -7.00 -2.80 -8.08
N VAL A 45 -7.08 -4.12 -7.88
CA VAL A 45 -8.35 -4.86 -7.92
C VAL A 45 -8.66 -5.47 -6.54
N PRO A 46 -9.93 -5.43 -6.08
CA PRO A 46 -10.32 -6.05 -4.82
C PRO A 46 -9.98 -7.53 -4.77
N ASN A 47 -9.70 -8.03 -3.57
CA ASN A 47 -9.39 -9.43 -3.25
C ASN A 47 -8.13 -10.04 -3.91
N LEU A 48 -7.31 -9.25 -4.61
CA LEU A 48 -6.03 -9.73 -5.14
C LEU A 48 -4.92 -9.69 -4.10
N MET A 49 -4.72 -8.54 -3.45
CA MET A 49 -3.84 -8.43 -2.29
C MET A 49 -4.62 -8.82 -1.04
N THR A 50 -4.48 -10.06 -0.59
CA THR A 50 -5.16 -10.56 0.62
C THR A 50 -4.25 -10.44 1.84
N ALA A 51 -4.85 -10.29 3.03
CA ALA A 51 -4.08 -10.21 4.29
C ALA A 51 -3.18 -11.44 4.52
N ALA A 52 -3.52 -12.60 3.94
CA ALA A 52 -2.69 -13.80 4.02
C ALA A 52 -1.30 -13.63 3.39
N LEU A 53 -1.13 -12.73 2.41
CA LEU A 53 0.17 -12.47 1.77
C LEU A 53 1.16 -11.78 2.72
N THR A 54 0.65 -10.95 3.61
CA THR A 54 1.44 -10.10 4.51
C THR A 54 1.33 -10.54 5.98
N ALA A 55 0.48 -11.52 6.30
CA ALA A 55 0.19 -11.99 7.66
C ALA A 55 1.44 -12.42 8.46
N ARG A 56 2.49 -12.87 7.78
CA ARG A 56 3.74 -13.30 8.41
C ARG A 56 4.73 -12.18 8.68
N LEU A 57 4.47 -10.96 8.21
CA LEU A 57 5.36 -9.83 8.42
C LEU A 57 5.23 -9.34 9.86
N THR A 58 6.38 -9.23 10.52
CA THR A 58 6.52 -8.57 11.81
C THR A 58 6.25 -7.07 11.69
N GLU A 59 6.01 -6.39 12.81
CA GLU A 59 5.83 -4.93 12.79
C GLU A 59 7.05 -4.19 12.26
N ASP A 60 8.26 -4.65 12.59
CA ASP A 60 9.49 -4.02 12.10
C ASP A 60 9.64 -4.19 10.57
N GLU A 61 9.27 -5.35 10.02
CA GLU A 61 9.29 -5.58 8.57
C GLU A 61 8.25 -4.72 7.84
N VAL A 62 7.04 -4.56 8.40
CA VAL A 62 6.03 -3.66 7.82
C VAL A 62 6.51 -2.23 7.85
N ASN A 63 7.04 -1.76 8.99
CA ASN A 63 7.57 -0.39 9.10
C ASN A 63 8.74 -0.14 8.15
N ALA A 64 9.65 -1.12 7.99
CA ALA A 64 10.75 -1.04 7.04
C ALA A 64 10.25 -0.99 5.58
N LEU A 65 9.24 -1.80 5.24
CA LEU A 65 8.63 -1.77 3.93
C LEU A 65 7.92 -0.44 3.65
N VAL A 66 7.18 0.11 4.63
CA VAL A 66 6.55 1.43 4.50
C VAL A 66 7.61 2.51 4.29
N ALA A 67 8.71 2.50 5.06
CA ALA A 67 9.80 3.45 4.88
C ALA A 67 10.42 3.35 3.47
N PHE A 68 10.68 2.13 3.01
CA PHE A 68 11.18 1.90 1.64
C PHE A 68 10.22 2.41 0.57
N LEU A 69 8.91 2.19 0.73
CA LEU A 69 7.89 2.63 -0.24
C LEU A 69 7.71 4.15 -0.25
N LEU A 70 7.87 4.82 0.89
CA LEU A 70 7.85 6.28 1.00
C LEU A 70 9.02 6.95 0.27
N GLU A 71 10.14 6.26 0.14
CA GLU A 71 11.33 6.76 -0.59
C GLU A 71 11.26 6.53 -2.11
N GLN A 72 10.20 5.88 -2.61
CA GLN A 72 9.98 5.78 -4.05
C GLN A 72 9.62 7.17 -4.63
N LYS A 73 9.86 7.33 -5.94
CA LYS A 73 9.96 8.62 -6.62
C LYS A 73 8.67 9.44 -6.63
#